data_AF-A0A6M0QUN6-F1
#
_entry.id   AF-A0A6M0QUN6-F1
#
_cell.length_a   1.000
_cell.length_b   1.000
_cell.length_c   1.000
_cell.angle_alpha   90.00
_cell.angle_beta   90.00
_cell.angle_gamma   90.00
#
_symmetry.space_group_name_H-M   'P 1'
#
loop_
_entity.id
_entity.type
_entity.pdbx_description
1 polymer ?
#
loop_
_entity_poly.entity_id
_entity_poly.type
_entity_poly.pdbx_seq_one_letter_code
_entity_poly.pdbx_strand_id
1 'polypeptide(L)'
;MNPKDLSRLTGLAEMMLDHRLAQLRLASEAKARSEAALAGLSRSAPTSPGDLVGASAALAGVAYERWADSRRAEINLVLARQTRHWLDVRDGALEAFGKAEALQRLREKLAR
;
A
#
# COMPACT_ATOMS: atom_id res chain seq x y z
N MET A 1 7.28 -33.50 -20.17
CA MET A 1 7.56 -32.07 -20.38
C MET A 1 9.03 -31.93 -20.75
N ASN A 2 9.38 -31.17 -21.79
CA ASN A 2 10.76 -31.01 -22.22
C ASN A 2 11.54 -30.13 -21.19
N PRO A 3 12.78 -30.49 -20.80
CA PRO A 3 13.60 -29.67 -19.90
C PRO A 3 13.74 -28.19 -20.33
N LYS A 4 13.77 -27.93 -21.65
CA LYS A 4 13.81 -26.56 -22.19
C LYS A 4 12.52 -25.79 -21.93
N ASP A 5 11.38 -26.46 -22.01
CA ASP A 5 10.07 -25.83 -21.76
C ASP A 5 9.88 -25.53 -20.27
N LEU A 6 10.34 -26.44 -19.40
CA LEU A 6 10.32 -26.20 -17.95
C LEU A 6 11.22 -25.02 -17.57
N SER A 7 12.43 -24.93 -18.12
CA SER A 7 13.33 -23.80 -17.88
C SER A 7 12.72 -22.45 -18.31
N ARG A 8 12.07 -22.42 -19.48
CA ARG A 8 11.33 -21.23 -19.95
C ARG A 8 10.17 -20.86 -19.03
N LEU A 9 9.39 -21.84 -18.59
CA LEU A 9 8.27 -21.62 -17.67
C LEU A 9 8.75 -21.10 -16.31
N THR A 10 9.85 -21.63 -15.78
CA THR A 10 10.48 -21.12 -14.56
C THR A 10 10.89 -19.65 -14.73
N GLY A 11 11.60 -19.31 -15.81
CA GLY A 11 12.01 -17.94 -16.07
C GLY A 11 10.83 -16.97 -16.24
N LEU A 12 9.75 -17.40 -16.90
CA LEU A 12 8.52 -16.61 -17.00
C LEU A 12 7.86 -16.40 -15.63
N ALA A 13 7.80 -17.44 -14.80
CA ALA A 13 7.20 -17.35 -13.47
C ALA A 13 8.00 -16.44 -12.53
N GLU A 14 9.34 -16.46 -12.61
CA GLU A 14 10.22 -15.54 -11.89
C GLU A 14 9.97 -14.09 -12.30
N MET A 15 9.93 -13.80 -13.62
CA MET A 15 9.61 -12.45 -14.10
C MET A 15 8.21 -11.98 -13.69
N MET A 16 7.22 -12.87 -13.70
CA MET A 16 5.88 -12.56 -13.20
C MET A 16 5.88 -12.25 -11.71
N LEU A 17 6.63 -13.01 -10.91
CA LEU A 17 6.78 -12.78 -9.49
C LEU A 17 7.41 -11.40 -9.23
N ASP A 18 8.52 -11.09 -9.90
CA ASP A 18 9.19 -9.80 -9.77
C ASP A 18 8.26 -8.63 -10.10
N HIS A 19 7.51 -8.73 -11.19
CA HIS A 19 6.52 -7.74 -11.56
C HIS A 19 5.45 -7.57 -10.48
N ARG A 20 4.89 -8.66 -9.95
CA ARG A 20 3.85 -8.61 -8.92
C ARG A 20 4.37 -8.04 -7.60
N LEU A 21 5.61 -8.36 -7.22
CA LEU A 21 6.26 -7.78 -6.04
C LEU A 21 6.49 -6.27 -6.21
N ALA A 22 6.88 -5.81 -7.39
CA ALA A 22 6.99 -4.37 -7.68
C ALA A 22 5.64 -3.66 -7.54
N GLN A 23 4.56 -4.24 -8.08
CA GLN A 23 3.20 -3.69 -7.91
C GLN A 23 2.78 -3.66 -6.43
N LEU A 24 3.10 -4.71 -5.67
CA LEU A 24 2.78 -4.78 -4.25
C LEU A 24 3.49 -3.68 -3.45
N ARG A 25 4.76 -3.38 -3.77
CA ARG A 25 5.50 -2.27 -3.16
C ARG A 25 4.83 -0.93 -3.44
N LEU A 26 4.49 -0.65 -4.70
CA LEU A 26 3.81 0.59 -5.08
C LEU A 26 2.46 0.76 -4.37
N ALA A 27 1.65 -0.30 -4.30
CA ALA A 27 0.36 -0.28 -3.60
C ALA A 27 0.55 -0.06 -2.09
N SER A 28 1.56 -0.69 -1.48
CA SER A 28 1.89 -0.54 -0.06
C SER A 28 2.35 0.88 0.28
N GLU A 29 3.20 1.47 -0.56
CA GLU A 29 3.67 2.85 -0.41
C GLU A 29 2.53 3.87 -0.56
N ALA A 30 1.62 3.65 -1.51
CA ALA A 30 0.45 4.50 -1.68
C ALA A 30 -0.44 4.47 -0.43
N LYS A 31 -0.70 3.28 0.13
CA LYS A 31 -1.45 3.11 1.38
C LYS A 31 -0.73 3.80 2.55
N ALA A 32 0.57 3.56 2.72
CA ALA A 32 1.36 4.13 3.82
C ALA A 32 1.38 5.67 3.78
N ARG A 33 1.42 6.29 2.60
CA ARG A 33 1.31 7.75 2.47
C ARG A 33 -0.02 8.30 2.99
N SER A 34 -1.13 7.62 2.70
CA SER A 34 -2.45 8.03 3.20
C SER A 34 -2.57 7.86 4.72
N GLU A 35 -2.01 6.78 5.26
CA GLU A 35 -1.95 6.55 6.72
C GLU A 35 -1.12 7.62 7.43
N ALA A 36 0.04 7.98 6.84
CA ALA A 36 0.87 9.06 7.36
C ALA A 36 0.15 10.42 7.32
N ALA A 37 -0.62 10.70 6.25
CA ALA A 37 -1.41 11.93 6.16
C ALA A 37 -2.50 12.00 7.24
N LEU A 38 -3.21 10.90 7.52
CA LEU A 38 -4.19 10.83 8.62
C LEU A 38 -3.53 11.03 9.99
N ALA A 39 -2.37 10.40 10.20
CA ALA A 39 -1.61 10.58 11.43
C ALA A 39 -1.17 12.05 11.61
N GLY A 40 -0.83 12.74 10.51
CA GLY A 40 -0.53 14.18 10.51
C GLY A 40 -1.71 15.04 10.97
N LEU A 41 -2.93 14.76 10.48
CA LEU A 41 -4.16 15.47 10.87
C LEU A 41 -4.60 15.20 12.31
N SER A 42 -4.08 14.14 12.93
CA SER A 42 -4.36 13.81 14.33
C SER A 42 -3.37 14.48 15.28
N ARG A 43 -2.22 14.95 14.78
CA ARG A 43 -1.09 15.35 15.63
C ARG A 43 -1.16 16.81 16.09
N SER A 44 -1.86 17.73 15.42
CA SER A 44 -1.99 19.11 15.91
C SER A 44 -3.06 19.92 15.16
N ALA A 45 -4.05 20.44 15.88
CA ALA A 45 -4.54 21.79 15.61
C ALA A 45 -3.34 22.75 15.77
N PRO A 46 -3.13 23.74 14.89
CA PRO A 46 -2.00 24.65 15.02
C PRO A 46 -2.08 25.33 16.39
N THR A 47 -1.14 25.01 17.27
CA THR A 47 -0.80 25.87 18.39
C THR A 47 -0.25 27.14 17.76
N SER A 48 -1.09 28.16 17.61
CA SER A 48 -0.71 29.41 16.96
C SER A 48 0.61 29.89 17.56
N PRO A 49 1.68 30.05 16.77
CA PRO A 49 2.87 30.73 17.24
C PRO A 49 2.50 32.22 17.35
N GLY A 50 1.99 32.60 18.51
CA GLY A 50 1.64 33.99 18.83
C GLY A 50 0.18 34.38 18.57
N ASP A 51 -0.32 35.20 19.49
CA ASP A 51 -1.34 36.26 19.36
C ASP A 51 -2.85 35.96 19.40
N LEU A 52 -3.33 34.73 19.22
CA LEU A 52 -4.76 34.44 19.41
C LEU A 52 -5.05 34.02 20.86
N VAL A 53 -5.88 34.82 21.55
CA VAL A 53 -6.31 34.57 22.94
C VAL A 53 -7.83 34.56 23.02
N GLY A 54 -8.38 33.79 23.97
CA GLY A 54 -9.80 33.78 24.27
C GLY A 54 -10.66 33.28 23.10
N ALA A 55 -11.73 34.02 22.77
CA ALA A 55 -12.71 33.60 21.77
C ALA A 55 -12.10 33.36 20.37
N SER A 56 -11.10 34.15 19.97
CA SER A 56 -10.48 34.01 18.64
C SER A 56 -9.67 32.72 18.51
N ALA A 57 -9.00 32.28 19.58
CA ALA A 57 -8.31 30.99 19.63
C ALA A 57 -9.32 29.83 19.55
N ALA A 58 -10.44 29.93 20.28
CA ALA A 58 -11.50 28.93 20.25
C ALA A 58 -12.13 28.80 18.85
N LEU A 59 -12.42 29.92 18.18
CA LEU A 59 -12.97 29.93 16.82
C LEU A 59 -11.98 29.32 15.81
N ALA A 60 -10.69 29.63 15.92
CA ALA A 60 -9.66 29.04 15.07
C ALA A 60 -9.57 27.52 15.26
N GLY A 61 -9.66 27.03 16.50
CA GLY A 61 -9.70 25.60 16.80
C GLY A 61 -10.91 24.90 16.19
N VAL A 62 -12.11 25.48 16.31
CA VAL A 62 -13.33 24.93 15.70
C VAL A 62 -13.25 24.93 14.17
N ALA A 63 -12.72 26.00 13.57
CA ALA A 63 -12.53 26.08 12.12
C ALA A 63 -11.54 25.01 11.63
N TYR A 64 -10.45 24.81 12.38
CA TYR A 64 -9.49 23.74 12.10
C TYR A 64 -10.14 22.37 12.17
N GLU A 65 -10.89 22.05 13.23
CA GLU A 65 -11.49 20.71 13.36
C GLU A 65 -12.47 20.41 12.22
N ARG A 66 -13.29 21.39 11.82
CA ARG A 66 -14.20 21.22 10.67
C ARG A 66 -13.46 20.95 9.35
N TRP A 67 -12.36 21.66 9.13
CA TRP A 67 -11.49 21.43 7.99
C TRP A 67 -10.83 20.04 8.08
N ALA A 68 -10.31 19.67 9.25
CA ALA A 68 -9.62 18.41 9.49
C ALA A 68 -10.58 17.23 9.33
N ASP A 69 -11.83 17.32 9.81
CA ASP A 69 -12.87 16.32 9.61
C ASP A 69 -13.16 16.07 8.13
N SER A 70 -13.36 17.15 7.36
CA SER A 70 -13.58 17.06 5.92
C SER A 70 -12.39 16.39 5.24
N ARG A 71 -11.16 16.76 5.64
CA ARG A 71 -9.94 16.19 5.09
C ARG A 71 -9.74 14.72 5.47
N ARG A 72 -10.03 14.34 6.72
CA ARG A 72 -10.00 12.94 7.19
C ARG A 72 -10.97 12.09 6.39
N ALA A 73 -12.19 12.57 6.15
CA ALA A 73 -13.19 11.85 5.35
C ALA A 73 -12.70 11.58 3.92
N GLU A 74 -12.14 12.58 3.24
CA GLU A 74 -11.56 12.43 1.91
C GLU A 74 -10.41 11.40 1.88
N ILE A 75 -9.48 11.50 2.83
CA ILE A 75 -8.34 10.57 2.90
C ILE A 75 -8.81 9.15 3.22
N ASN A 76 -9.79 8.98 4.12
CA ASN A 76 -10.35 7.67 4.46
C ASN A 76 -10.97 6.99 3.23
N LEU A 77 -11.67 7.73 2.36
CA LEU A 77 -12.20 7.17 1.10
C LEU A 77 -11.09 6.72 0.16
N VAL A 78 -10.00 7.48 0.06
CA VAL A 78 -8.82 7.09 -0.73
C VAL A 78 -8.16 5.86 -0.13
N LEU A 79 -7.96 5.83 1.19
CA LEU A 79 -7.35 4.74 1.92
C LEU A 79 -8.15 3.44 1.78
N ALA A 80 -9.48 3.51 1.80
CA ALA A 80 -10.34 2.35 1.57
C ALA A 80 -10.10 1.73 0.18
N ARG A 81 -10.04 2.57 -0.88
CA ARG A 81 -9.72 2.11 -2.24
C ARG A 81 -8.32 1.53 -2.36
N GLN A 82 -7.33 2.19 -1.76
CA GLN A 82 -5.94 1.71 -1.74
C GLN A 82 -5.80 0.40 -0.97
N THR A 83 -6.54 0.23 0.12
CA THR A 83 -6.52 -1.00 0.93
C THR A 83 -7.09 -2.16 0.14
N ARG A 84 -8.21 -1.96 -0.56
CA ARG A 84 -8.75 -2.97 -1.49
C ARG A 84 -7.72 -3.32 -2.58
N HIS A 85 -7.16 -2.31 -3.25
CA HIS A 85 -6.16 -2.54 -4.29
C HIS A 85 -4.93 -3.28 -3.76
N TRP A 86 -4.45 -2.93 -2.56
CA TRP A 86 -3.33 -3.61 -1.91
C TRP A 86 -3.65 -5.07 -1.63
N LEU A 87 -4.85 -5.41 -1.14
CA LEU A 87 -5.28 -6.79 -0.96
C LEU A 87 -5.28 -7.56 -2.28
N ASP A 88 -5.88 -7.00 -3.33
CA ASP A 88 -5.95 -7.64 -4.65
C ASP A 88 -4.55 -7.93 -5.22
N VAL A 89 -3.63 -6.95 -5.11
CA VAL A 89 -2.24 -7.10 -5.60
C VAL A 89 -1.44 -8.08 -4.73
N ARG A 90 -1.64 -8.05 -3.41
CA ARG A 90 -0.99 -8.99 -2.48
C ARG A 90 -1.37 -10.42 -2.80
N ASP A 91 -2.66 -10.68 -3.01
CA ASP A 91 -3.15 -12.02 -3.33
C ASP A 91 -2.59 -12.50 -4.68
N GLY A 92 -2.52 -11.61 -5.69
CA GLY A 92 -1.85 -11.90 -6.96
C GLY A 92 -0.34 -12.16 -6.83
N ALA A 93 0.35 -11.50 -5.90
CA ALA A 93 1.76 -11.77 -5.62
C ALA A 93 1.97 -13.12 -4.93
N LEU A 94 1.08 -13.49 -4.00
CA LEU A 94 1.10 -14.81 -3.34
C LEU A 94 0.89 -15.95 -4.36
N GLU A 95 -0.05 -15.77 -5.29
CA GLU A 95 -0.27 -16.75 -6.36
C GLU A 95 0.95 -16.89 -7.28
N ALA A 96 1.54 -15.77 -7.71
CA ALA A 96 2.75 -15.79 -8.53
C ALA A 96 3.92 -16.46 -7.81
N PHE A 97 4.08 -16.19 -6.51
CA PHE A 97 5.09 -16.83 -5.67
C PHE A 97 4.89 -18.34 -5.62
N GLY A 98 3.68 -18.81 -5.34
CA GLY A 98 3.37 -20.25 -5.31
C GLY A 98 3.63 -20.95 -6.65
N LYS A 99 3.32 -20.30 -7.78
CA LYS A 99 3.63 -20.82 -9.12
C LYS A 99 5.13 -20.92 -9.37
N ALA A 100 5.89 -19.88 -9.05
CA ALA A 100 7.35 -19.87 -9.19
C ALA A 100 7.99 -20.97 -8.33
N GLU A 101 7.56 -21.11 -7.07
CA GLU A 101 8.05 -22.13 -6.15
C GLU A 101 7.73 -23.55 -6.64
N ALA A 102 6.51 -23.80 -7.13
CA ALA A 102 6.11 -25.10 -7.67
C ALA A 102 6.96 -25.52 -8.88
N LEU A 103 7.20 -24.59 -9.82
CA LEU A 103 8.04 -24.83 -10.99
C LEU A 103 9.50 -25.05 -10.60
N GLN A 104 10.01 -24.30 -9.62
CA GLN A 104 11.36 -24.48 -9.09
C GLN A 104 11.55 -25.88 -8.49
N ARG A 105 10.64 -26.31 -7.63
CA ARG A 105 10.66 -27.65 -7.03
C ARG A 105 10.56 -28.76 -8.08
N LEU A 106 9.77 -28.56 -9.13
CA LEU A 106 9.67 -29.53 -10.22
C LEU A 106 10.98 -29.64 -11.01
N ARG A 107 11.63 -28.50 -11.28
CA ARG A 107 12.94 -28.44 -11.94
C ARG A 107 14.02 -29.16 -11.12
N GLU A 108 14.05 -28.93 -9.82
CA GLU A 108 14.97 -29.60 -8.90
C GLU A 108 14.75 -31.12 -8.84
N LYS A 109 13.49 -31.57 -8.85
CA LYS A 109 13.15 -33.00 -8.86
C LYS A 109 13.56 -33.71 -10.15
N LEU A 110 13.47 -33.03 -11.30
CA LEU A 110 13.81 -33.61 -12.60
C LEU A 110 15.31 -33.52 -12.94
N ALA A 111 16.07 -32.73 -12.17
CA ALA A 111 17.52 -32.64 -12.27
C ALA A 111 18.27 -33.66 -11.39
N ARG A 112 17.53 -34.39 -10.54
CA ARG A 112 18.02 -35.53 -9.75
C ARG A 112 17.76 -36.83 -10.50
#